data_AF-A0A965PBX2-F1
#
_entry.id   AF-A0A965PBX2-F1
#
_cell.length_a   1.000
_cell.length_b   1.000
_cell.length_c   1.000
_cell.angle_alpha   90.00
_cell.angle_beta   90.00
_cell.angle_gamma   90.00
#
_symmetry.space_group_name_H-M   'P 1'
#
loop_
_entity.id
_entity.type
_entity.pdbx_description
1 polymer ?
#
loop_
_entity_poly.entity_id
_entity_poly.type
_entity_poly.pdbx_seq_one_letter_code
_entity_poly.pdbx_strand_id
1 'polypeptide(L)'
;MPVDSTVTIVGVKETLRQLQKLEPDTAKAIKAEFKQIVKPIVDAAKPQIRELPLSGFARNWKGGKIMPWDKSAVQKSIIARFSNRKRGNSLAVFSVTMKSPAGTIFDMAGRASANRLAAALDQIAGKPSRLMWPTYERHADQVNENVARLVDKITDEANRRLVG
;
A
#
# COMPACT_ATOMS: atom_id res chain seq x y z
N MET A 1 0.02 6.10 20.05
CA MET A 1 -0.09 4.70 19.58
C MET A 1 -0.43 4.75 18.09
N PRO A 2 0.25 4.05 17.17
CA PRO A 2 -0.29 3.89 15.83
C PRO A 2 -1.44 2.88 15.93
N VAL A 3 -2.65 3.36 15.69
CA VAL A 3 -3.72 2.46 15.25
C VAL A 3 -3.37 2.08 13.83
N ASP A 4 -2.78 0.89 13.67
CA ASP A 4 -2.89 0.17 12.42
C ASP A 4 -4.39 -0.07 12.22
N SER A 5 -5.07 0.76 11.43
CA SER A 5 -6.44 0.52 10.98
C SER A 5 -6.48 -0.61 9.94
N THR A 6 -5.81 -1.72 10.27
CA THR A 6 -5.91 -2.97 9.54
C THR A 6 -7.09 -3.70 10.15
N VAL A 7 -8.26 -3.67 9.51
CA VAL A 7 -9.31 -4.64 9.79
C VAL A 7 -8.70 -6.01 9.50
N THR A 8 -8.21 -6.65 10.56
CA THR A 8 -7.43 -7.87 10.49
C THR A 8 -8.39 -9.02 10.72
N ILE A 9 -8.93 -9.58 9.64
CA ILE A 9 -9.70 -10.82 9.75
C ILE A 9 -8.73 -11.95 9.46
N VAL A 10 -8.27 -12.60 10.54
CA VAL A 10 -7.32 -13.72 10.54
C VAL A 10 -7.80 -14.91 9.70
N GLY A 11 -9.06 -14.93 9.22
CA GLY A 11 -9.58 -15.91 8.27
C GLY A 11 -9.35 -15.58 6.78
N VAL A 12 -9.37 -14.31 6.37
CA VAL A 12 -9.42 -13.94 4.93
C VAL A 12 -8.19 -14.40 4.15
N LYS A 13 -7.02 -14.40 4.80
CA LYS A 13 -5.75 -14.80 4.19
C LYS A 13 -5.73 -16.29 3.88
N GLU A 14 -6.16 -17.10 4.83
CA GLU A 14 -6.26 -18.56 4.72
C GLU A 14 -7.36 -18.93 3.72
N THR A 15 -8.55 -18.31 3.84
CA THR A 15 -9.68 -18.50 2.92
C THR A 15 -9.29 -18.19 1.48
N LEU A 16 -8.67 -17.04 1.22
CA LEU A 16 -8.29 -16.66 -0.14
C LEU A 16 -7.17 -17.54 -0.73
N ARG A 17 -6.30 -18.11 0.12
CA ARG A 17 -5.30 -19.09 -0.34
C ARG A 17 -5.95 -20.40 -0.73
N GLN A 18 -6.91 -20.88 0.05
CA GLN A 18 -7.67 -22.08 -0.28
C GLN A 18 -8.45 -21.85 -1.58
N LEU A 19 -9.13 -20.71 -1.68
CA LEU A 19 -9.83 -20.30 -2.89
C LEU A 19 -8.90 -20.23 -4.11
N GLN A 20 -7.68 -19.71 -3.97
CA GLN A 20 -6.71 -19.67 -5.07
C GLN A 20 -6.29 -21.07 -5.55
N LYS A 21 -6.33 -22.10 -4.68
CA LYS A 21 -6.01 -23.48 -5.06
C LYS A 21 -7.20 -24.18 -5.73
N LEU A 22 -8.41 -23.91 -5.25
CA LEU A 22 -9.63 -24.55 -5.71
C LEU A 22 -10.17 -23.89 -6.99
N GLU A 23 -10.19 -22.55 -7.01
CA GLU A 23 -10.79 -21.72 -8.06
C GLU A 23 -9.86 -20.53 -8.42
N PRO A 24 -8.82 -20.78 -9.23
CA PRO A 24 -7.82 -19.77 -9.58
C PRO A 24 -8.42 -18.54 -10.28
N ASP A 25 -9.44 -18.73 -11.12
CA ASP A 25 -10.10 -17.66 -11.86
C ASP A 25 -10.91 -16.74 -10.94
N THR A 26 -11.62 -17.30 -9.97
CA THR A 26 -12.32 -16.48 -8.97
C THR A 26 -11.34 -15.69 -8.11
N ALA A 27 -10.24 -16.31 -7.69
CA ALA A 27 -9.18 -15.60 -6.98
C ALA A 27 -8.53 -14.48 -7.83
N LYS A 28 -8.45 -14.66 -9.16
CA LYS A 28 -7.97 -13.63 -10.09
C LYS A 28 -8.98 -12.48 -10.20
N ALA A 29 -10.27 -12.78 -10.28
CA ALA A 29 -11.34 -11.77 -10.29
C ALA A 29 -11.35 -10.93 -9.01
N ILE A 30 -11.22 -11.56 -7.83
CA ILE A 30 -11.10 -10.86 -6.53
C ILE A 30 -9.91 -9.89 -6.51
N LYS A 31 -8.74 -10.32 -7.04
CA LYS A 31 -7.56 -9.45 -7.12
C LYS A 31 -7.76 -8.28 -8.08
N ALA A 32 -8.50 -8.48 -9.17
CA ALA A 32 -8.83 -7.43 -10.12
C ALA A 32 -9.81 -6.43 -9.51
N GLU A 33 -10.81 -6.91 -8.79
CA GLU A 33 -11.78 -6.08 -8.06
C GLU A 33 -11.10 -5.24 -6.99
N PHE A 34 -10.22 -5.83 -6.18
CA PHE A 34 -9.41 -5.08 -5.21
C PHE A 34 -8.62 -3.93 -5.86
N LYS A 35 -8.03 -4.16 -7.04
CA LYS A 35 -7.31 -3.11 -7.77
C LYS A 35 -8.23 -1.95 -8.16
N GLN A 36 -9.49 -2.23 -8.52
CA GLN A 36 -10.47 -1.18 -8.82
C GLN A 36 -10.87 -0.42 -7.57
N ILE A 37 -11.09 -1.13 -6.46
CA ILE A 37 -11.46 -0.52 -5.17
C ILE A 37 -10.43 0.50 -4.71
N VAL A 38 -9.14 0.18 -4.79
CA VAL A 38 -8.07 1.08 -4.34
C VAL A 38 -7.55 2.02 -5.43
N LYS A 39 -8.10 1.95 -6.65
CA LYS A 39 -7.71 2.80 -7.78
C LYS A 39 -7.78 4.30 -7.46
N PRO A 40 -8.80 4.81 -6.74
CA PRO A 40 -8.85 6.23 -6.36
C PRO A 40 -7.63 6.67 -5.56
N ILE A 41 -7.15 5.85 -4.62
CA ILE A 41 -5.95 6.14 -3.82
C ILE A 41 -4.71 6.21 -4.72
N VAL A 42 -4.54 5.22 -5.60
CA VAL A 42 -3.37 5.15 -6.49
C VAL A 42 -3.34 6.34 -7.46
N ASP A 43 -4.48 6.67 -8.04
CA ASP A 43 -4.60 7.76 -9.01
C ASP A 43 -4.48 9.14 -8.35
N ALA A 44 -4.93 9.30 -7.11
CA ALA A 44 -4.76 10.54 -6.36
C ALA A 44 -3.32 10.72 -5.84
N ALA A 45 -2.60 9.64 -5.53
CA ALA A 45 -1.23 9.72 -4.99
C ALA A 45 -0.19 10.04 -6.06
N LYS A 46 -0.28 9.41 -7.24
CA LYS A 46 0.69 9.58 -8.34
C LYS A 46 0.95 11.04 -8.75
N PRO A 47 -0.06 11.90 -9.00
CA PRO A 47 0.18 13.28 -9.44
C PRO A 47 0.80 14.14 -8.34
N GLN A 48 0.69 13.76 -7.07
CA GLN A 48 1.28 14.49 -5.94
C GLN A 48 2.77 14.22 -5.74
N ILE A 49 3.36 13.27 -6.49
CA ILE A 49 4.80 13.04 -6.47
C ILE A 49 5.53 14.27 -7.02
N ARG A 50 6.35 14.87 -6.16
CA ARG A 50 7.20 16.03 -6.49
C ARG A 50 8.23 15.67 -7.56
N GLU A 51 8.54 16.66 -8.41
CA GLU A 51 9.60 16.54 -9.43
C GLU A 51 10.95 16.24 -8.79
N LEU A 52 11.30 17.00 -7.75
CA LEU A 52 12.46 16.77 -6.92
C LEU A 52 12.13 17.25 -5.50
N PRO A 53 12.06 16.37 -4.48
CA PRO A 53 11.67 16.77 -3.13
C PRO A 53 12.66 17.75 -2.49
N LEU A 54 13.95 17.40 -2.51
CA LEU A 54 15.05 18.20 -1.97
C LEU A 54 16.20 18.19 -2.96
N SER A 55 17.01 19.26 -3.03
CA SER A 55 18.17 19.32 -3.92
C SER A 55 19.17 18.18 -3.70
N GLY A 56 19.28 17.68 -2.47
CA GLY A 56 20.12 16.53 -2.13
C GLY A 56 19.66 15.20 -2.74
N PHE A 57 18.40 15.09 -3.18
CA PHE A 57 17.86 13.88 -3.80
C PHE A 57 18.31 13.73 -5.27
N ALA A 58 18.82 14.80 -5.89
CA ALA A 58 19.41 14.73 -7.23
C ALA A 58 20.81 14.10 -7.24
N ARG A 59 21.40 13.84 -6.07
CA ARG A 59 22.77 13.37 -5.91
C ARG A 59 22.81 11.86 -5.66
N ASN A 60 23.89 11.23 -6.09
CA ASN A 60 24.23 9.87 -5.66
C ASN A 60 24.57 9.87 -4.17
N TRP A 61 23.83 9.10 -3.38
CA TRP A 61 24.09 8.97 -1.94
C TRP A 61 25.17 7.91 -1.68
N LYS A 62 26.04 8.17 -0.70
CA LYS A 62 27.00 7.19 -0.22
C LYS A 62 26.26 6.15 0.62
N GLY A 63 26.22 4.89 0.18
CA GLY A 63 25.54 3.79 0.89
C GLY A 63 24.52 2.98 0.06
N GLY A 64 24.36 3.26 -1.24
CA GLY A 64 23.59 2.41 -2.14
C GLY A 64 22.97 3.15 -3.33
N LYS A 65 22.39 2.38 -4.26
CA LYS A 65 21.71 2.89 -5.48
C LYS A 65 20.25 3.30 -5.21
N ILE A 66 20.00 4.01 -4.11
CA ILE A 66 18.64 4.48 -3.77
C ILE A 66 18.32 5.80 -4.47
N MET A 67 19.30 6.70 -4.53
CA MET A 67 19.23 7.98 -5.23
C MET A 67 20.17 7.91 -6.45
N PRO A 68 19.95 8.71 -7.51
CA PRO A 68 19.12 9.93 -7.59
C PRO A 68 17.62 9.67 -7.68
N TRP A 69 16.83 10.71 -7.37
CA TRP A 69 15.38 10.68 -7.47
C TRP A 69 14.90 10.54 -8.91
N ASP A 70 14.04 9.55 -9.13
CA ASP A 70 13.30 9.36 -10.37
C ASP A 70 11.80 9.41 -10.05
N LYS A 71 11.16 10.52 -10.42
CA LYS A 71 9.72 10.72 -10.25
C LYS A 71 8.89 9.62 -10.91
N SER A 72 9.25 9.23 -12.14
CA SER A 72 8.52 8.20 -12.90
C SER A 72 8.60 6.86 -12.20
N ALA A 73 9.79 6.49 -11.70
CA ALA A 73 9.97 5.28 -10.91
C ALA A 73 9.16 5.31 -9.61
N VAL A 74 9.15 6.43 -8.89
CA VAL A 74 8.35 6.60 -7.66
C VAL A 74 6.85 6.48 -7.95
N GLN A 75 6.34 7.19 -8.96
CA GLN A 75 4.93 7.13 -9.37
C GLN A 75 4.50 5.71 -9.76
N LYS A 76 5.29 5.01 -10.58
CA LYS A 76 5.01 3.63 -11.00
C LYS A 76 5.09 2.63 -9.85
N SER A 77 5.79 2.97 -8.76
CA SER A 77 5.95 2.10 -7.61
C SER A 77 4.75 2.06 -6.66
N ILE A 78 3.81 3.01 -6.80
CA ILE A 78 2.55 3.04 -6.03
C ILE A 78 1.58 2.07 -6.69
N ILE A 79 1.34 0.95 -6.02
CA ILE A 79 0.50 -0.14 -6.54
C ILE A 79 -0.36 -0.77 -5.45
N ALA A 80 -1.48 -1.35 -5.89
CA ALA A 80 -2.18 -2.35 -5.12
C ALA A 80 -1.27 -3.59 -4.95
N ARG A 81 -1.11 -4.04 -3.71
CA ARG A 81 -0.34 -5.21 -3.33
C ARG A 81 -1.26 -6.27 -2.74
N PHE A 82 -0.91 -7.50 -3.11
CA PHE A 82 -1.50 -8.70 -2.58
C PHE A 82 -0.42 -9.53 -1.87
N SER A 83 -0.66 -9.94 -0.62
CA SER A 83 0.31 -10.68 0.19
C SER A 83 -0.13 -12.11 0.44
N ASN A 84 0.60 -13.06 -0.18
CA ASN A 84 0.40 -14.50 0.02
C ASN A 84 1.43 -15.15 0.96
N ARG A 85 2.29 -14.38 1.65
CA ARG A 85 3.41 -14.96 2.42
C ARG A 85 2.98 -15.75 3.65
N LYS A 86 3.44 -17.01 3.73
CA LYS A 86 3.16 -17.96 4.84
C LYS A 86 3.79 -17.55 6.17
N ARG A 87 4.97 -16.91 6.14
CA ARG A 87 5.72 -16.48 7.34
C ARG A 87 5.92 -14.97 7.38
N GLY A 88 5.90 -14.43 8.60
CA GLY A 88 6.05 -13.01 8.92
C GLY A 88 4.71 -12.34 9.21
N ASN A 89 4.70 -11.34 10.11
CA ASN A 89 3.58 -10.49 10.54
C ASN A 89 2.93 -9.67 9.41
N SER A 90 2.82 -10.19 8.19
CA SER A 90 1.97 -9.62 7.15
C SER A 90 0.52 -9.88 7.55
N LEU A 91 0.02 -9.03 8.45
CA LEU A 91 -1.35 -8.95 8.95
C LEU A 91 -2.33 -8.61 7.81
N ALA A 92 -1.89 -7.81 6.84
CA ALA A 92 -2.69 -7.44 5.68
C ALA A 92 -2.52 -8.39 4.47
N VAL A 93 -3.64 -8.88 3.93
CA VAL A 93 -3.74 -9.62 2.65
C VAL A 93 -3.74 -8.67 1.46
N PHE A 94 -4.41 -7.54 1.63
CA PHE A 94 -4.61 -6.49 0.65
C PHE A 94 -4.00 -5.20 1.17
N SER A 95 -3.24 -4.48 0.36
CA SER A 95 -2.71 -3.16 0.73
C SER A 95 -2.43 -2.30 -0.50
N VAL A 96 -2.28 -0.99 -0.28
CA VAL A 96 -1.63 -0.09 -1.25
C VAL A 96 -0.22 0.17 -0.74
N THR A 97 0.78 0.02 -1.61
CA THR A 97 2.19 0.15 -1.23
C THR A 97 2.92 1.06 -2.20
N MET A 98 3.91 1.78 -1.69
CA MET A 98 4.97 2.38 -2.49
C MET A 98 6.18 1.45 -2.45
N LYS A 99 6.61 0.95 -3.62
CA LYS A 99 7.78 0.03 -3.69
C LYS A 99 9.11 0.74 -3.85
N SER A 100 9.12 2.00 -4.29
CA SER A 100 10.36 2.75 -4.49
C SER A 100 11.01 3.03 -3.13
N PRO A 101 12.28 2.63 -2.92
CA PRO A 101 13.00 2.99 -1.71
C PRO A 101 13.15 4.50 -1.54
N ALA A 102 13.43 5.23 -2.62
CA ALA A 102 13.52 6.69 -2.60
C ALA A 102 12.18 7.35 -2.22
N GLY A 103 11.09 6.87 -2.81
CA GLY A 103 9.74 7.33 -2.46
C GLY A 103 9.37 7.00 -1.01
N THR A 104 9.74 5.81 -0.53
CA THR A 104 9.51 5.40 0.86
C THR A 104 10.28 6.29 1.83
N ILE A 105 11.53 6.66 1.50
CA ILE A 105 12.30 7.62 2.31
C ILE A 105 11.60 8.97 2.34
N PHE A 106 11.15 9.49 1.19
CA PHE A 106 10.38 10.73 1.14
C PHE A 106 9.14 10.67 2.06
N ASP A 107 8.33 9.62 1.92
CA ASP A 107 7.08 9.48 2.65
C ASP A 107 7.29 9.25 4.15
N MET A 108 8.28 8.43 4.54
CA MET A 108 8.40 7.88 5.90
C MET A 108 9.62 8.35 6.70
N ALA A 109 10.59 9.08 6.13
CA ALA A 109 11.75 9.56 6.88
C ALA A 109 11.31 10.37 8.10
N GLY A 110 11.86 10.04 9.28
CA GLY A 110 11.46 10.65 10.54
C GLY A 110 10.45 9.84 11.36
N ARG A 111 9.84 8.79 10.79
CA ARG A 111 8.81 7.99 11.47
C ARG A 111 9.32 7.27 12.72
N ALA A 112 10.50 6.66 12.63
CA ALA A 112 11.11 5.91 13.72
C ALA A 112 12.02 6.75 14.60
N SER A 113 12.75 7.71 14.00
CA SER A 113 13.64 8.61 14.73
C SER A 113 13.76 9.96 14.02
N ALA A 114 13.81 11.04 14.81
CA ALA A 114 14.03 12.38 14.30
C ALA A 114 15.44 12.53 13.71
N ASN A 115 15.56 13.23 12.57
CA ASN A 115 16.83 13.49 11.92
C ASN A 115 16.73 14.73 11.00
N ARG A 116 17.88 15.24 10.54
CA ARG A 116 17.95 16.46 9.70
C ARG A 116 17.21 16.31 8.37
N LEU A 117 17.26 15.12 7.77
CA LEU A 117 16.52 14.85 6.53
C LEU A 117 15.01 14.96 6.77
N ALA A 118 14.50 14.34 7.83
CA ALA A 118 13.10 14.42 8.21
C ALA A 118 12.67 15.88 8.49
N ALA A 119 13.49 16.64 9.22
CA ALA A 119 13.20 18.05 9.49
C ALA A 119 13.10 18.88 8.19
N ALA A 120 13.98 18.63 7.21
CA ALA A 120 13.91 19.30 5.91
C ALA A 120 12.67 18.89 5.10
N LEU A 121 12.29 17.60 5.13
CA LEU A 121 11.08 17.11 4.47
C LEU A 121 9.80 17.64 5.14
N ASP A 122 9.80 17.79 6.47
CA ASP A 122 8.69 18.32 7.24
C ASP A 122 8.29 19.73 6.77
N GLN A 123 9.28 20.57 6.42
CA GLN A 123 9.04 21.93 5.94
C GLN A 123 8.32 22.00 4.59
N ILE A 124 8.44 20.96 3.76
CA ILE A 124 7.93 20.99 2.38
C ILE A 124 6.73 20.07 2.15
N ALA A 125 6.53 19.08 3.02
CA ALA A 125 5.56 18.01 2.81
C ALA A 125 4.91 17.51 4.11
N GLY A 126 5.19 18.13 5.27
CA GLY A 126 4.59 17.77 6.55
C GLY A 126 5.20 16.54 7.21
N LYS A 127 4.53 16.01 8.24
CA LYS A 127 5.05 14.91 9.08
C LYS A 127 5.09 13.56 8.34
N PRO A 128 5.90 12.58 8.79
CA PRO A 128 6.01 11.25 8.17
C PRO A 128 4.65 10.61 7.89
N SER A 129 4.59 9.79 6.84
CA SER A 129 3.37 9.44 6.10
C SER A 129 2.82 10.65 5.34
N ARG A 130 3.71 11.36 4.64
CA ARG A 130 3.48 12.67 4.00
C ARG A 130 2.54 12.62 2.79
N LEU A 131 2.47 11.48 2.12
CA LEU A 131 1.73 11.30 0.87
C LEU A 131 0.71 10.18 0.99
N MET A 132 1.15 8.99 1.38
CA MET A 132 0.33 7.79 1.29
C MET A 132 -0.87 7.85 2.22
N TRP A 133 -0.66 8.31 3.47
CA TRP A 133 -1.71 8.38 4.47
C TRP A 133 -2.76 9.46 4.18
N PRO A 134 -2.40 10.74 3.90
CA PRO A 134 -3.36 11.76 3.50
C PRO A 134 -4.15 11.39 2.23
N THR A 135 -3.54 10.61 1.33
CA THR A 135 -4.27 10.11 0.15
C THR A 135 -5.26 9.02 0.50
N TYR A 136 -4.90 8.11 1.40
CA TYR A 136 -5.84 7.12 1.92
C TYR A 136 -7.00 7.78 2.66
N GLU A 137 -6.73 8.72 3.57
CA GLU A 137 -7.76 9.38 4.40
C GLU A 137 -8.86 10.02 3.55
N ARG A 138 -8.50 10.67 2.43
CA ARG A 138 -9.47 11.28 1.50
C ARG A 138 -10.40 10.28 0.80
N HIS A 139 -10.04 9.00 0.80
CA HIS A 139 -10.81 7.93 0.15
C HIS A 139 -11.20 6.82 1.12
N ALA A 140 -10.98 7.01 2.43
CA ALA A 140 -11.05 5.95 3.42
C ALA A 140 -12.45 5.31 3.47
N ASP A 141 -13.50 6.13 3.53
CA ASP A 141 -14.88 5.64 3.64
C ASP A 141 -15.26 4.71 2.49
N GLN A 142 -15.12 5.22 1.26
CA GLN A 142 -15.44 4.47 0.05
C GLN A 142 -14.59 3.20 -0.08
N VAL A 143 -13.30 3.29 0.21
CA VAL A 143 -12.39 2.14 0.07
C VAL A 143 -12.67 1.10 1.14
N ASN A 144 -12.86 1.50 2.39
CA ASN A 144 -13.12 0.58 3.50
C ASN A 144 -14.44 -0.16 3.31
N GLU A 145 -15.50 0.54 2.89
CA GLU A 145 -16.81 -0.07 2.61
C GLU A 145 -16.71 -1.11 1.47
N ASN A 146 -16.03 -0.77 0.37
CA ASN A 146 -15.84 -1.67 -0.75
C ASN A 146 -14.93 -2.87 -0.40
N VAL A 147 -13.91 -2.67 0.42
CA VAL A 147 -13.05 -3.77 0.90
C VAL A 147 -13.84 -4.71 1.81
N ALA A 148 -14.74 -4.19 2.66
CA ALA A 148 -15.62 -5.03 3.47
C ALA A 148 -16.49 -5.93 2.59
N ARG A 149 -17.16 -5.35 1.57
CA ARG A 149 -17.92 -6.13 0.58
C ARG A 149 -17.08 -7.20 -0.14
N LEU A 150 -15.84 -6.86 -0.49
CA LEU A 150 -14.94 -7.82 -1.13
C LEU A 150 -14.59 -8.98 -0.19
N VAL A 151 -14.43 -8.71 1.11
CA VAL A 151 -14.20 -9.75 2.12
C VAL A 151 -15.40 -10.67 2.28
N ASP A 152 -16.62 -10.12 2.31
CA ASP A 152 -17.84 -10.92 2.37
C ASP A 152 -17.93 -11.85 1.14
N LYS A 153 -17.68 -11.31 -0.05
CA LYS A 153 -17.63 -12.07 -1.30
C LYS A 153 -16.59 -13.19 -1.29
N ILE A 154 -15.41 -12.96 -0.71
CA ILE A 154 -14.38 -14.01 -0.56
C ILE A 154 -14.90 -15.15 0.33
N THR A 155 -15.60 -14.80 1.41
CA THR A 155 -16.15 -15.76 2.37
C THR A 155 -17.29 -16.56 1.75
N ASP A 156 -18.22 -15.91 1.05
CA ASP A 156 -19.33 -16.56 0.37
C ASP A 156 -18.85 -17.52 -0.72
N GLU A 157 -17.88 -17.10 -1.54
CA GLU A 157 -17.32 -17.98 -2.56
C GLU A 157 -16.65 -19.21 -1.93
N ALA A 158 -15.90 -19.03 -0.85
CA ALA A 158 -15.29 -20.16 -0.17
C ALA A 158 -16.33 -21.11 0.42
N ASN A 159 -17.37 -20.58 1.08
CA ASN A 159 -18.44 -21.38 1.67
C ASN A 159 -19.23 -22.17 0.62
N ARG A 160 -19.57 -21.56 -0.53
CA ARG A 160 -20.25 -22.25 -1.65
C ARG A 160 -19.49 -23.48 -2.13
N ARG A 161 -18.16 -23.49 -2.01
CA ARG A 161 -17.29 -24.60 -2.45
C ARG A 161 -16.95 -25.61 -1.37
N LEU A 162 -17.27 -25.32 -0.11
CA LEU A 162 -17.10 -26.26 1.01
C LEU A 162 -18.39 -27.06 1.27
N VAL A 163 -19.54 -26.52 0.89
CA VAL A 163 -20.87 -27.13 1.12
C VAL A 163 -21.43 -27.82 -0.13
N GLY A 164 -20.94 -27.48 -1.32
CA GLY A 164 -21.26 -28.15 -2.60
C GLY A 164 -20.18 -29.12 -3.03
#